data_AF-A0A925L4U5-F1
#
_entry.id   AF-A0A925L4U5-F1
#
_cell.length_a   1.000
_cell.length_b   1.000
_cell.length_c   1.000
_cell.angle_alpha   90.00
_cell.angle_beta   90.00
_cell.angle_gamma   90.00
#
_symmetry.space_group_name_H-M   'P 1'
#
loop_
_entity.id
_entity.type
_entity.pdbx_description
1 polymer ?
#
loop_
_entity_poly.entity_id
_entity_poly.type
_entity_poly.pdbx_seq_one_letter_code
_entity_poly.pdbx_strand_id
1 'polypeptide(L)'
;MTEMVEQTSVNPTQMVATRLKRRYAAERRFQFMGMTAIAIALGFLALLLVSIVSKGYSAFVQTRIQVEVSFDASVMGIQPGADRDALSAADYPGLAKAALWARFPEVSGRVNQRQLAALLSPAAGDSLREIVMADPTVIGTTRKMSLPAADFVDMTEKGYLPRDPAIEGARVNAAQVAWMDQLKASGDMGRKLNTRFLTAGDSRDPTQAGVWGAVVGSFYSILVTLLLSFPLGVATAIYLEEFAPKNRWTDLIEVNINNLAAVPSIVFGLLGLAVFLAVFGLPRSAPAVGGLV
;
A
#
# COMPACT_ATOMS: atom_id res chain seq x y z
N MET A 1 -70.36 63.49 -5.06
CA MET A 1 -68.89 63.49 -5.03
C MET A 1 -68.48 62.07 -4.71
N THR A 2 -67.97 61.41 -5.75
CA THR A 2 -67.77 59.97 -5.88
C THR A 2 -66.44 59.60 -5.23
N GLU A 3 -66.42 58.71 -4.25
CA GLU A 3 -65.21 57.97 -3.90
C GLU A 3 -65.49 56.47 -3.99
N MET A 4 -64.97 55.89 -5.07
CA MET A 4 -64.90 54.46 -5.29
C MET A 4 -63.91 53.86 -4.29
N VAL A 5 -64.41 53.07 -3.33
CA VAL A 5 -63.55 52.14 -2.58
C VAL A 5 -63.35 50.91 -3.46
N GLU A 6 -62.26 50.92 -4.22
CA GLU A 6 -61.79 49.78 -5.00
C GLU A 6 -61.33 48.67 -4.03
N GLN A 7 -62.21 47.70 -3.77
CA GLN A 7 -61.85 46.49 -3.03
C GLN A 7 -60.85 45.68 -3.85
N THR A 8 -59.57 45.74 -3.46
CA THR A 8 -58.54 44.85 -3.99
C THR A 8 -58.80 43.43 -3.49
N SER A 9 -59.64 42.68 -4.20
CA SER A 9 -59.87 41.26 -3.92
C SER A 9 -58.59 40.47 -4.23
N VAL A 10 -57.83 40.17 -3.18
CA VAL A 10 -56.63 39.33 -3.31
C VAL A 10 -57.09 37.93 -3.70
N ASN A 11 -56.88 37.56 -4.97
CA ASN A 11 -57.34 36.30 -5.54
C ASN A 11 -56.61 35.12 -4.85
N PRO A 12 -57.31 34.24 -4.10
CA PRO A 12 -56.69 33.15 -3.33
C PRO A 12 -55.85 32.20 -4.22
N THR A 13 -56.26 32.04 -5.47
CA THR A 13 -55.56 31.24 -6.48
C THR A 13 -54.19 31.82 -6.82
N GLN A 14 -54.06 33.14 -6.86
CA GLN A 14 -52.79 33.83 -7.10
C GLN A 14 -51.83 33.70 -5.89
N MET A 15 -52.36 33.71 -4.66
CA MET A 15 -51.57 33.46 -3.45
C MET A 15 -51.00 32.04 -3.39
N VAL A 16 -51.82 31.03 -3.74
CA VAL A 16 -51.39 29.62 -3.80
C VAL A 16 -50.36 29.40 -4.92
N ALA A 17 -50.57 29.97 -6.10
CA ALA A 17 -49.62 29.90 -7.22
C ALA A 17 -48.25 30.53 -6.87
N THR A 18 -48.26 31.65 -6.14
CA THR A 18 -47.02 32.32 -5.69
C THR A 18 -46.27 31.50 -4.63
N ARG A 19 -46.99 30.85 -3.71
CA ARG A 19 -46.42 29.92 -2.72
C ARG A 19 -45.83 28.67 -3.37
N LEU A 20 -46.50 28.10 -4.38
CA LEU A 20 -46.01 26.97 -5.18
C LEU A 20 -44.71 27.30 -5.92
N LYS A 21 -44.64 28.45 -6.60
CA LYS A 21 -43.40 28.90 -7.28
C LYS A 21 -42.22 29.02 -6.31
N ARG A 22 -42.43 29.57 -5.10
CA ARG A 22 -41.37 29.66 -4.07
C ARG A 22 -40.90 28.28 -3.61
N ARG A 23 -41.83 27.32 -3.42
CA ARG A 23 -41.48 25.94 -3.03
C ARG A 23 -40.66 25.24 -4.11
N TYR A 24 -41.09 25.30 -5.38
CA TYR A 24 -40.35 24.69 -6.48
C TYR A 24 -38.97 25.32 -6.69
N ALA A 25 -38.81 26.62 -6.47
CA ALA A 25 -37.51 27.28 -6.52
C ALA A 25 -36.59 26.88 -5.35
N ALA A 26 -37.12 26.67 -4.15
CA ALA A 26 -36.36 26.16 -3.02
C ALA A 26 -35.94 24.69 -3.24
N GLU A 27 -36.86 23.87 -3.74
CA GLU A 27 -36.62 22.46 -4.10
C GLU A 27 -35.54 22.32 -5.18
N ARG A 28 -35.62 23.11 -6.28
CA ARG A 28 -34.57 23.12 -7.31
C ARG A 28 -33.21 23.53 -6.76
N ARG A 29 -33.17 24.52 -5.85
CA ARG A 29 -31.91 24.92 -5.20
C ARG A 29 -31.36 23.81 -4.30
N PHE A 30 -32.22 23.13 -3.55
CA PHE A 30 -31.83 21.99 -2.71
C PHE A 30 -31.30 20.83 -3.55
N GLN A 31 -32.01 20.44 -4.60
CA GLN A 31 -31.58 19.40 -5.54
C GLN A 31 -30.25 19.77 -6.22
N PHE A 32 -30.10 21.02 -6.66
CA PHE A 32 -28.86 21.50 -7.25
C PHE A 32 -27.69 21.46 -6.25
N MET A 33 -27.89 21.93 -5.01
CA MET A 33 -26.88 21.85 -3.95
C MET A 33 -26.50 20.40 -3.64
N GLY A 34 -27.48 19.49 -3.54
CA GLY A 34 -27.25 18.06 -3.33
C GLY A 34 -26.47 17.41 -4.47
N MET A 35 -26.87 17.66 -5.72
CA MET A 35 -26.17 17.16 -6.91
C MET A 35 -24.76 17.72 -7.02
N THR A 36 -24.57 19.01 -6.69
CA THR A 36 -23.24 19.65 -6.65
C THR A 36 -22.37 19.03 -5.55
N ALA A 37 -22.92 18.80 -4.36
CA ALA A 37 -22.19 18.15 -3.26
C ALA A 37 -21.75 16.73 -3.62
N ILE A 38 -22.64 15.95 -4.24
CA ILE A 38 -22.31 14.60 -4.74
C ILE A 38 -21.23 14.67 -5.83
N ALA A 39 -21.35 15.60 -6.78
CA ALA A 39 -20.35 15.78 -7.84
C ALA A 39 -18.98 16.17 -7.28
N ILE A 40 -18.93 17.06 -6.28
CA ILE A 40 -17.68 17.42 -5.58
C ILE A 40 -17.10 16.21 -4.85
N ALA A 41 -17.92 15.44 -4.13
CA ALA A 41 -17.48 14.24 -3.42
C ALA A 41 -16.90 13.19 -4.38
N LEU A 42 -17.57 12.94 -5.51
CA LEU A 42 -17.07 12.07 -6.58
C LEU A 42 -15.79 12.61 -7.22
N GLY A 43 -15.69 13.93 -7.39
CA GLY A 43 -14.48 14.60 -7.86
C GLY A 43 -13.28 14.35 -6.94
N PHE A 44 -13.46 14.52 -5.62
CA PHE A 44 -12.41 14.21 -4.64
C PHE A 44 -12.04 12.72 -4.64
N LEU A 45 -13.01 11.82 -4.73
CA LEU A 45 -12.75 10.39 -4.85
C LEU A 45 -11.92 10.08 -6.10
N ALA A 46 -12.28 10.65 -7.25
CA ALA A 46 -11.52 10.48 -8.49
C ALA A 46 -10.08 11.01 -8.36
N LEU A 47 -9.90 12.21 -7.79
CA LEU A 47 -8.57 12.78 -7.54
C LEU A 47 -7.73 11.87 -6.61
N LEU A 48 -8.34 11.34 -5.55
CA LEU A 48 -7.69 10.42 -4.63
C LEU A 48 -7.27 9.13 -5.35
N LEU A 49 -8.15 8.52 -6.14
CA LEU A 49 -7.84 7.32 -6.91
C LEU A 49 -6.72 7.56 -7.93
N VAL A 50 -6.77 8.67 -8.67
CA VAL A 50 -5.71 9.06 -9.61
C VAL A 50 -4.38 9.25 -8.88
N SER A 51 -4.39 9.92 -7.72
CA SER A 51 -3.18 10.10 -6.90
C SER A 51 -2.61 8.76 -6.42
N ILE A 52 -3.46 7.83 -5.95
CA ILE A 52 -3.02 6.50 -5.51
C ILE A 52 -2.42 5.71 -6.67
N VAL A 53 -3.10 5.65 -7.81
CA VAL A 53 -2.63 4.86 -8.96
C VAL A 53 -1.35 5.47 -9.55
N SER A 54 -1.31 6.80 -9.75
CA SER A 54 -0.15 7.49 -10.34
C SER A 54 1.10 7.45 -9.46
N LYS A 55 0.95 7.46 -8.13
CA LYS A 55 2.08 7.34 -7.20
C LYS A 55 2.46 5.88 -6.95
N GLY A 56 1.49 4.98 -6.99
CA GLY A 56 1.68 3.56 -6.67
C GLY A 56 2.16 2.70 -7.84
N TYR A 57 1.88 3.05 -9.11
CA TYR A 57 2.22 2.17 -10.24
C TYR A 57 3.72 1.88 -10.32
N SER A 58 4.56 2.81 -9.86
CA SER A 58 6.02 2.67 -9.90
C SER A 58 6.53 1.54 -9.00
N ALA A 59 5.74 1.04 -8.03
CA ALA A 59 6.11 -0.10 -7.20
C ALA A 59 6.11 -1.44 -7.96
N PHE A 60 5.32 -1.56 -9.03
CA PHE A 60 5.25 -2.75 -9.89
C PHE A 60 6.46 -2.93 -10.81
N VAL A 61 7.33 -1.93 -10.85
CA VAL A 61 8.51 -1.90 -11.71
C VAL A 61 9.72 -1.64 -10.83
N GLN A 62 10.81 -2.38 -11.04
CA GLN A 62 12.05 -2.21 -10.29
C GLN A 62 13.24 -2.16 -11.25
N THR A 63 14.15 -1.23 -10.98
CA THR A 63 15.44 -1.12 -11.68
C THR A 63 16.32 -2.29 -11.28
N ARG A 64 16.80 -3.04 -12.27
CA ARG A 64 17.68 -4.18 -12.07
C ARG A 64 18.96 -3.99 -12.89
N ILE A 65 20.07 -4.46 -12.33
CA ILE A 65 21.40 -4.45 -12.93
C ILE A 65 21.75 -5.89 -13.29
N GLN A 66 22.13 -6.12 -14.53
CA GLN A 66 22.56 -7.40 -15.05
C GLN A 66 24.07 -7.51 -14.87
N VAL A 67 24.51 -8.51 -14.15
CA VAL A 67 25.93 -8.80 -13.93
C VAL A 67 26.16 -10.29 -14.12
N GLU A 68 27.35 -10.64 -14.62
CA GLU A 68 27.80 -12.03 -14.65
C GLU A 68 28.27 -12.42 -13.26
N VAL A 69 27.50 -13.29 -12.63
CA VAL A 69 27.80 -13.78 -11.28
C VAL A 69 28.47 -15.14 -11.43
N SER A 70 29.72 -15.21 -11.00
CA SER A 70 30.44 -16.47 -10.83
C SER A 70 30.16 -17.00 -9.43
N PHE A 71 29.48 -18.15 -9.31
CA PHE A 71 29.11 -18.76 -8.04
C PHE A 71 30.28 -19.53 -7.42
N ASP A 72 31.37 -18.82 -7.10
CA ASP A 72 32.56 -19.42 -6.52
C ASP A 72 32.36 -19.72 -5.02
N ALA A 73 32.60 -20.98 -4.63
CA ALA A 73 32.53 -21.45 -3.26
C ALA A 73 33.50 -20.69 -2.33
N SER A 74 34.66 -20.30 -2.83
CA SER A 74 35.67 -19.57 -2.05
C SER A 74 35.22 -18.15 -1.68
N VAL A 75 34.58 -17.44 -2.61
CA VAL A 75 34.02 -16.09 -2.38
C VAL A 75 32.84 -16.15 -1.41
N MET A 76 32.04 -17.22 -1.52
CA MET A 76 30.92 -17.48 -0.60
C MET A 76 31.35 -17.95 0.80
N GLY A 77 32.63 -18.30 0.98
CA GLY A 77 33.17 -18.79 2.25
C GLY A 77 32.73 -20.21 2.62
N ILE A 78 32.35 -21.02 1.62
CA ILE A 78 31.83 -22.38 1.81
C ILE A 78 32.78 -23.44 1.25
N GLN A 79 32.75 -24.63 1.86
CA GLN A 79 33.47 -25.79 1.33
C GLN A 79 32.67 -26.47 0.21
N PRO A 80 33.32 -27.10 -0.78
CA PRO A 80 32.63 -27.92 -1.77
C PRO A 80 31.82 -29.03 -1.09
N GLY A 81 30.52 -29.13 -1.40
CA GLY A 81 29.61 -30.10 -0.76
C GLY A 81 29.06 -29.67 0.61
N ALA A 82 29.10 -28.37 0.93
CA ALA A 82 28.50 -27.79 2.12
C ALA A 82 27.03 -28.22 2.33
N ASP A 83 26.65 -28.40 3.58
CA ASP A 83 25.29 -28.73 3.97
C ASP A 83 24.34 -27.52 3.79
N ARG A 84 23.04 -27.79 3.93
CA ARG A 84 22.00 -26.77 3.71
C ARG A 84 22.15 -25.57 4.63
N ASP A 85 22.61 -25.79 5.86
CA ASP A 85 22.79 -24.73 6.85
C ASP A 85 23.98 -23.84 6.49
N ALA A 86 25.11 -24.43 6.10
CA ALA A 86 26.28 -23.67 5.61
C ALA A 86 25.97 -22.90 4.32
N LEU A 87 25.18 -23.48 3.40
CA LEU A 87 24.70 -22.75 2.22
C LEU A 87 23.86 -21.55 2.61
N SER A 88 22.91 -21.71 3.54
CA SER A 88 22.02 -20.61 3.95
C SER A 88 22.75 -19.41 4.57
N ALA A 89 23.90 -19.65 5.18
CA ALA A 89 24.74 -18.67 5.89
C ALA A 89 25.91 -18.11 5.05
N ALA A 90 26.04 -18.53 3.79
CA ALA A 90 27.13 -18.11 2.90
C ALA A 90 27.13 -16.60 2.60
N ASP A 91 28.29 -16.06 2.19
CA ASP A 91 28.44 -14.63 1.85
C ASP A 91 27.92 -14.28 0.44
N TYR A 92 26.60 -14.33 0.28
CA TYR A 92 25.93 -13.89 -0.95
C TYR A 92 26.07 -12.38 -1.24
N PRO A 93 26.06 -11.47 -0.23
CA PRO A 93 26.36 -10.07 -0.48
C PRO A 93 27.77 -9.86 -1.04
N GLY A 94 28.76 -10.61 -0.56
CA GLY A 94 30.12 -10.62 -1.09
C GLY A 94 30.16 -11.06 -2.56
N LEU A 95 29.42 -12.12 -2.90
CA LEU A 95 29.28 -12.62 -4.27
C LEU A 95 28.71 -11.57 -5.23
N ALA A 96 27.63 -10.89 -4.83
CA ALA A 96 27.01 -9.84 -5.64
C ALA A 96 27.97 -8.66 -5.87
N LYS A 97 28.73 -8.27 -4.85
CA LYS A 97 29.74 -7.19 -4.95
C LYS A 97 30.89 -7.59 -5.88
N ALA A 98 31.40 -8.82 -5.74
CA ALA A 98 32.47 -9.34 -6.57
C ALA A 98 32.08 -9.35 -8.06
N ALA A 99 30.84 -9.76 -8.37
CA ALA A 99 30.32 -9.72 -9.74
C ALA A 99 30.29 -8.29 -10.32
N LEU A 100 29.91 -7.29 -9.51
CA LEU A 100 29.91 -5.91 -9.96
C LEU A 100 31.33 -5.34 -10.11
N TRP A 101 32.26 -5.68 -9.22
CA TRP A 101 33.66 -5.27 -9.36
C TRP A 101 34.33 -5.88 -10.58
N ALA A 102 34.04 -7.15 -10.90
CA ALA A 102 34.54 -7.80 -12.11
C ALA A 102 34.05 -7.10 -13.39
N ARG A 103 32.86 -6.47 -13.35
CA ARG A 103 32.33 -5.69 -14.47
C ARG A 103 33.04 -4.35 -14.68
N PHE A 104 33.62 -3.76 -13.62
CA PHE A 104 34.33 -2.48 -13.62
C PHE A 104 35.75 -2.63 -13.06
N PRO A 105 36.65 -3.35 -13.76
CA PRO A 105 38.01 -3.59 -13.28
C PRO A 105 38.84 -2.31 -13.11
N GLU A 106 38.47 -1.23 -13.78
CA GLU A 106 39.08 0.10 -13.66
C GLU A 106 38.81 0.77 -12.30
N VAL A 107 37.77 0.35 -11.58
CA VAL A 107 37.40 0.93 -10.28
C VAL A 107 38.25 0.32 -9.17
N SER A 108 39.33 1.02 -8.84
CA SER A 108 40.23 0.68 -7.75
C SER A 108 39.99 1.52 -6.49
N GLY A 109 40.42 0.99 -5.35
CA GLY A 109 40.34 1.65 -4.05
C GLY A 109 39.07 1.33 -3.26
N ARG A 110 39.24 1.12 -1.95
CA ARG A 110 38.19 0.65 -1.03
C ARG A 110 36.95 1.54 -1.00
N VAL A 111 37.13 2.87 -1.11
CA VAL A 111 36.02 3.82 -1.10
C VAL A 111 35.19 3.73 -2.39
N ASN A 112 35.83 3.74 -3.55
CA ASN A 112 35.16 3.66 -4.85
C ASN A 112 34.48 2.30 -5.03
N GLN A 113 35.14 1.21 -4.66
CA GLN A 113 34.55 -0.13 -4.68
C GLN A 113 33.31 -0.23 -3.78
N ARG A 114 33.30 0.44 -2.61
CA ARG A 114 32.12 0.51 -1.74
C ARG A 114 30.98 1.30 -2.38
N GLN A 115 31.30 2.42 -3.04
CA GLN A 115 30.29 3.24 -3.71
C GLN A 115 29.69 2.55 -4.94
N LEU A 116 30.52 1.79 -5.67
CA LEU A 116 30.09 0.95 -6.79
C LEU A 116 29.18 -0.17 -6.28
N ALA A 117 29.62 -0.90 -5.24
CA ALA A 117 28.82 -1.93 -4.58
C ALA A 117 27.48 -1.41 -4.06
N ALA A 118 27.42 -0.15 -3.63
CA ALA A 118 26.17 0.48 -3.18
C ALA A 118 25.13 0.67 -4.29
N LEU A 119 25.48 0.52 -5.58
CA LEU A 119 24.49 0.54 -6.65
C LEU A 119 23.56 -0.68 -6.63
N LEU A 120 23.99 -1.78 -6.01
CA LEU A 120 23.15 -2.96 -5.79
C LEU A 120 22.39 -2.84 -4.47
N SER A 121 21.15 -3.32 -4.47
CA SER A 121 20.37 -3.44 -3.24
C SER A 121 21.03 -4.49 -2.32
N PRO A 122 20.95 -4.32 -0.99
CA PRO A 122 21.29 -5.38 -0.03
C PRO A 122 20.64 -6.72 -0.38
N ALA A 123 19.43 -6.69 -0.94
CA ALA A 123 18.68 -7.87 -1.32
C ALA A 123 19.14 -8.56 -2.61
N ALA A 124 20.16 -8.02 -3.28
CA ALA A 124 20.86 -8.75 -4.33
C ALA A 124 21.48 -10.04 -3.78
N GLY A 125 22.00 -10.01 -2.54
CA GLY A 125 22.47 -11.21 -1.84
C GLY A 125 21.34 -12.21 -1.59
N ASP A 126 20.18 -11.75 -1.12
CA ASP A 126 19.02 -12.61 -0.89
C ASP A 126 18.54 -13.30 -2.17
N SER A 127 18.54 -12.57 -3.29
CA SER A 127 18.15 -13.12 -4.60
C SER A 127 19.11 -14.23 -5.05
N LEU A 128 20.41 -14.08 -4.80
CA LEU A 128 21.40 -15.12 -5.09
C LEU A 128 21.27 -16.31 -4.16
N ARG A 129 21.01 -16.07 -2.87
CA ARG A 129 20.74 -17.13 -1.88
C ARG A 129 19.54 -17.98 -2.28
N GLU A 130 18.42 -17.36 -2.65
CA GLU A 130 17.21 -18.07 -3.07
C GLU A 130 17.49 -19.02 -4.23
N ILE A 131 18.33 -18.62 -5.19
CA ILE A 131 18.70 -19.43 -6.34
C ILE A 131 19.59 -20.60 -5.95
N VAL A 132 20.63 -20.36 -5.15
CA VAL A 132 21.54 -21.43 -4.68
C VAL A 132 20.81 -22.42 -3.78
N MET A 133 19.87 -21.94 -2.95
CA MET A 133 19.06 -22.79 -2.08
C MET A 133 18.00 -23.61 -2.84
N ALA A 134 17.51 -23.10 -3.97
CA ALA A 134 16.60 -23.83 -4.85
C ALA A 134 17.35 -24.86 -5.72
N ASP A 135 18.55 -24.52 -6.19
CA ASP A 135 19.39 -25.37 -7.02
C ASP A 135 20.88 -25.23 -6.62
N PRO A 136 21.40 -26.11 -5.75
CA PRO A 136 22.81 -26.07 -5.35
C PRO A 136 23.80 -26.38 -6.49
N THR A 137 23.33 -26.91 -7.63
CA THR A 137 24.22 -27.25 -8.76
C THR A 137 24.77 -26.03 -9.48
N VAL A 138 24.24 -24.83 -9.18
CA VAL A 138 24.75 -23.58 -9.74
C VAL A 138 26.14 -23.20 -9.22
N ILE A 139 26.55 -23.76 -8.08
CA ILE A 139 27.86 -23.50 -7.47
C ILE A 139 28.96 -23.98 -8.43
N GLY A 140 29.94 -23.12 -8.69
CA GLY A 140 31.02 -23.32 -9.67
C GLY A 140 30.67 -22.89 -11.09
N THR A 141 29.45 -22.42 -11.35
CA THR A 141 29.05 -21.89 -12.68
C THR A 141 29.06 -20.36 -12.71
N THR A 142 29.19 -19.79 -13.92
CA THR A 142 28.98 -18.35 -14.15
C THR A 142 27.67 -18.15 -14.91
N ARG A 143 26.77 -17.32 -14.36
CA ARG A 143 25.48 -17.03 -14.99
C ARG A 143 25.21 -15.53 -15.02
N LYS A 144 24.58 -15.05 -16.09
CA LYS A 144 24.13 -13.65 -16.18
C LYS A 144 22.88 -13.48 -15.33
N MET A 145 23.00 -12.74 -14.24
CA MET A 145 21.95 -12.56 -13.24
C MET A 145 21.42 -11.14 -13.25
N SER A 146 20.10 -10.99 -13.08
CA SER A 146 19.45 -9.68 -12.98
C SER A 146 19.21 -9.36 -11.51
N LEU A 147 20.11 -8.58 -10.91
CA LEU A 147 20.07 -8.24 -9.49
C LEU A 147 19.30 -6.94 -9.25
N PRO A 148 18.58 -6.79 -8.11
CA PRO A 148 17.91 -5.54 -7.75
C PRO A 148 18.93 -4.42 -7.54
N ALA A 149 18.68 -3.25 -8.14
CA ALA A 149 19.42 -2.04 -7.84
C ALA A 149 19.00 -1.48 -6.47
N ALA A 150 19.87 -0.66 -5.87
CA ALA A 150 19.56 0.01 -4.60
C ALA A 150 18.38 0.97 -4.73
N ASP A 151 17.75 1.27 -3.60
CA ASP A 151 16.58 2.17 -3.50
C ASP A 151 16.83 3.53 -4.16
N PHE A 152 17.97 4.15 -3.88
CA PHE A 152 18.32 5.45 -4.43
C PHE A 152 18.55 5.37 -5.95
N VAL A 153 19.16 4.29 -6.45
CA VAL A 153 19.34 4.07 -7.90
C VAL A 153 17.98 3.94 -8.58
N ASP A 154 17.10 3.11 -8.03
CA ASP A 154 15.76 2.89 -8.57
C ASP A 154 14.91 4.17 -8.57
N MET A 155 14.97 4.96 -7.48
CA MET A 155 14.24 6.22 -7.37
C MET A 155 14.81 7.32 -8.29
N THR A 156 16.13 7.40 -8.45
CA THR A 156 16.76 8.30 -9.43
C THR A 156 16.38 7.89 -10.85
N GLU A 157 16.40 6.59 -11.15
CA GLU A 157 16.00 6.07 -12.45
C GLU A 157 14.54 6.32 -12.78
N LYS A 158 13.66 6.25 -11.78
CA LYS A 158 12.23 6.56 -11.92
C LYS A 158 11.93 8.07 -11.97
N GLY A 159 12.91 8.93 -11.71
CA GLY A 159 12.76 10.39 -11.74
C GLY A 159 12.19 10.99 -10.45
N TYR A 160 12.18 10.24 -9.34
CA TYR A 160 11.76 10.74 -8.03
C TYR A 160 12.90 11.40 -7.25
N LEU A 161 14.16 11.02 -7.53
CA LEU A 161 15.34 11.66 -6.96
C LEU A 161 16.12 12.41 -8.03
N PRO A 162 16.69 13.58 -7.71
CA PRO A 162 17.58 14.29 -8.61
C PRO A 162 18.76 13.41 -9.02
N ARG A 163 19.08 13.45 -10.31
CA ARG A 163 20.20 12.72 -10.89
C ARG A 163 21.49 13.52 -10.83
N ASP A 164 21.40 14.85 -10.88
CA ASP A 164 22.54 15.74 -10.72
C ASP A 164 22.92 15.84 -9.24
N PRO A 165 24.14 15.43 -8.84
CA PRO A 165 24.62 15.51 -7.47
C PRO A 165 24.65 16.94 -6.89
N ALA A 166 24.62 17.97 -7.73
CA ALA A 166 24.61 19.37 -7.28
C ALA A 166 23.23 19.83 -6.78
N ILE A 167 22.16 19.10 -7.11
CA ILE A 167 20.79 19.44 -6.68
C ILE A 167 20.54 18.89 -5.27
N GLU A 168 19.92 19.71 -4.42
CA GLU A 168 19.55 19.30 -3.06
C GLU A 168 18.62 18.07 -3.08
N GLY A 169 18.91 17.09 -2.22
CA GLY A 169 18.18 15.83 -2.16
C GLY A 169 18.68 14.74 -3.11
N ALA A 170 19.70 15.01 -3.95
CA ALA A 170 20.39 13.97 -4.69
C ALA A 170 21.05 12.96 -3.74
N ARG A 171 20.82 11.66 -4.01
CA ARG A 171 21.44 10.55 -3.26
C ARG A 171 22.50 9.80 -4.07
N VAL A 172 22.84 10.33 -5.25
CA VAL A 172 23.87 9.81 -6.15
C VAL A 172 25.03 10.78 -6.23
N ASN A 173 26.25 10.26 -6.37
CA ASN A 173 27.44 11.08 -6.65
C ASN A 173 27.83 11.01 -8.13
N ALA A 174 28.79 11.86 -8.56
CA ALA A 174 29.19 11.95 -9.96
C ALA A 174 29.73 10.63 -10.53
N ALA A 175 30.48 9.85 -9.73
CA ALA A 175 30.99 8.54 -10.15
C ALA A 175 29.87 7.51 -10.32
N GLN A 176 28.91 7.49 -9.40
CA GLN A 176 27.73 6.63 -9.47
C GLN A 176 26.87 6.94 -10.68
N VAL A 177 26.65 8.23 -10.99
CA VAL A 177 25.95 8.65 -12.21
C VAL A 177 26.67 8.14 -13.45
N ALA A 178 28.00 8.26 -13.52
CA ALA A 178 28.78 7.76 -14.65
C ALA A 178 28.68 6.23 -14.81
N TRP A 179 28.78 5.46 -13.71
CA TRP A 179 28.60 4.00 -13.74
C TRP A 179 27.18 3.61 -14.14
N MET A 180 26.17 4.34 -13.66
CA MET A 180 24.77 4.13 -14.06
C MET A 180 24.58 4.37 -15.56
N ASP A 181 25.19 5.42 -16.13
CA ASP A 181 25.15 5.68 -17.57
C ASP A 181 25.84 4.59 -18.39
N GLN A 182 26.99 4.09 -17.93
CA GLN A 182 27.68 2.98 -18.59
C GLN A 182 26.86 1.69 -18.56
N LEU A 183 26.19 1.39 -17.44
CA LEU A 183 25.29 0.23 -17.34
C LEU A 183 24.06 0.36 -18.24
N LYS A 184 23.53 1.57 -18.40
CA LYS A 184 22.42 1.81 -19.33
C LYS A 184 22.85 1.70 -20.79
N ALA A 185 23.97 2.31 -21.15
CA ALA A 185 24.48 2.30 -22.51
C ALA A 185 24.80 0.88 -23.00
N SER A 186 25.24 0.01 -22.10
CA SER A 186 25.46 -1.42 -22.37
C SER A 186 24.19 -2.29 -22.34
N GLY A 187 23.04 -1.74 -21.93
CA GLY A 187 21.79 -2.50 -21.75
C GLY A 187 21.78 -3.40 -20.51
N ASP A 188 22.80 -3.32 -19.65
CA ASP A 188 22.91 -4.11 -18.43
C ASP A 188 22.01 -3.55 -17.31
N MET A 189 21.61 -2.27 -17.36
CA MET A 189 20.62 -1.69 -16.43
C MET A 189 19.27 -1.44 -17.11
N GLY A 190 18.19 -1.91 -16.48
CA GLY A 190 16.85 -1.67 -16.99
C GLY A 190 15.75 -1.91 -15.97
N ARG A 191 14.58 -1.35 -16.25
CA ARG A 191 13.37 -1.54 -15.47
C ARG A 191 12.71 -2.88 -15.82
N LYS A 192 12.43 -3.70 -14.82
CA LYS A 192 11.74 -5.00 -14.96
C LYS A 192 10.53 -5.06 -14.05
N LEU A 193 9.57 -5.92 -14.38
CA LEU A 193 8.42 -6.17 -13.51
C LEU A 193 8.88 -6.72 -12.15
N ASN A 194 8.33 -6.15 -11.09
CA ASN A 194 8.61 -6.53 -9.72
C ASN A 194 7.54 -7.49 -9.21
N THR A 195 7.59 -8.76 -9.62
CA THR A 195 6.66 -9.79 -9.13
C THR A 195 6.74 -9.98 -7.62
N ARG A 196 7.94 -9.74 -7.03
CA ARG A 196 8.18 -9.80 -5.60
C ARG A 196 7.33 -8.80 -4.81
N PHE A 197 6.94 -7.67 -5.40
CA PHE A 197 6.01 -6.73 -4.76
C PHE A 197 4.66 -7.40 -4.41
N LEU A 198 4.18 -8.34 -5.22
CA LEU A 198 2.91 -9.03 -4.99
C LEU A 198 3.03 -10.23 -4.05
N THR A 199 4.20 -10.87 -3.97
CA THR A 199 4.40 -12.11 -3.21
C THR A 199 5.13 -11.90 -1.87
N ALA A 200 5.85 -10.80 -1.70
CA ALA A 200 6.57 -10.49 -0.47
C ALA A 200 5.69 -9.77 0.57
N GLY A 201 6.06 -9.93 1.84
CA GLY A 201 5.48 -9.18 2.96
C GLY A 201 6.12 -7.81 3.14
N ASP A 202 5.84 -7.19 4.28
CA ASP A 202 6.47 -5.94 4.67
C ASP A 202 7.98 -6.13 4.92
N SER A 203 8.77 -5.11 4.57
CA SER A 203 10.22 -5.12 4.77
C SER A 203 10.71 -3.73 5.16
N ARG A 204 11.81 -3.69 5.92
CA ARG A 204 12.53 -2.46 6.25
C ARG A 204 13.35 -1.93 5.06
N ASP A 205 13.57 -2.76 4.05
CA ASP A 205 14.20 -2.37 2.79
C ASP A 205 13.11 -2.11 1.73
N PRO A 206 12.99 -0.88 1.19
CA PRO A 206 12.01 -0.54 0.16
C PRO A 206 12.10 -1.41 -1.10
N THR A 207 13.28 -1.95 -1.41
CA THR A 207 13.49 -2.81 -2.60
C THR A 207 12.95 -4.22 -2.43
N GLN A 208 12.57 -4.58 -1.20
CA GLN A 208 12.05 -5.90 -0.80
C GLN A 208 10.61 -5.85 -0.28
N ALA A 209 10.08 -4.66 -0.02
CA ALA A 209 8.73 -4.50 0.47
C ALA A 209 7.70 -4.98 -0.56
N GLY A 210 6.71 -5.74 -0.08
CA GLY A 210 5.57 -6.19 -0.86
C GLY A 210 4.24 -5.97 -0.13
N VAL A 211 3.15 -6.23 -0.85
CA VAL A 211 1.78 -5.99 -0.40
C VAL A 211 1.11 -7.25 0.14
N TRP A 212 1.73 -8.43 -0.01
CA TRP A 212 1.10 -9.71 0.30
C TRP A 212 0.65 -9.81 1.76
N GLY A 213 1.48 -9.36 2.68
CA GLY A 213 1.14 -9.33 4.12
C GLY A 213 -0.10 -8.48 4.41
N ALA A 214 -0.24 -7.32 3.76
CA ALA A 214 -1.41 -6.45 3.91
C ALA A 214 -2.67 -7.06 3.28
N VAL A 215 -2.54 -7.73 2.13
CA VAL A 215 -3.66 -8.42 1.47
C VAL A 215 -4.18 -9.56 2.33
N VAL A 216 -3.29 -10.43 2.80
CA VAL A 216 -3.64 -11.57 3.66
C VAL A 216 -4.20 -11.10 5.00
N GLY A 217 -3.59 -10.08 5.61
CA GLY A 217 -4.11 -9.48 6.84
C GLY A 217 -5.51 -8.91 6.67
N SER A 218 -5.76 -8.15 5.59
CA SER A 218 -7.08 -7.59 5.30
C SER A 218 -8.13 -8.68 5.05
N PHE A 219 -7.76 -9.73 4.30
CA PHE A 219 -8.62 -10.88 4.05
C PHE A 219 -9.06 -11.55 5.35
N TYR A 220 -8.11 -11.86 6.24
CA TYR A 220 -8.44 -12.49 7.52
C TYR A 220 -9.22 -11.58 8.45
N SER A 221 -8.94 -10.28 8.49
CA SER A 221 -9.73 -9.33 9.28
C SER A 221 -11.19 -9.31 8.82
N ILE A 222 -11.44 -9.18 7.51
CA ILE A 222 -12.80 -9.21 6.94
C ILE A 222 -13.48 -10.56 7.21
N LEU A 223 -12.73 -11.67 7.08
CA LEU A 223 -13.27 -13.00 7.34
C LEU A 223 -13.71 -13.17 8.79
N VAL A 224 -12.88 -12.74 9.75
CA VAL A 224 -13.22 -12.79 11.19
C VAL A 224 -14.43 -11.92 11.48
N THR A 225 -14.46 -10.68 10.97
CA THR A 225 -15.62 -9.79 11.12
C THR A 225 -16.88 -10.44 10.55
N LEU A 226 -16.80 -11.02 9.36
CA LEU A 226 -17.96 -11.67 8.73
C LEU A 226 -18.45 -12.87 9.54
N LEU A 227 -17.54 -13.75 9.97
CA LEU A 227 -17.89 -14.96 10.72
C LEU A 227 -18.51 -14.67 12.08
N LEU A 228 -18.18 -13.54 12.71
CA LEU A 228 -18.73 -13.14 14.00
C LEU A 228 -19.98 -12.27 13.84
N SER A 229 -19.89 -11.20 13.05
CA SER A 229 -20.95 -10.21 12.92
C SER A 229 -22.16 -10.73 12.15
N PHE A 230 -21.95 -11.54 11.10
CA PHE A 230 -23.07 -12.02 10.29
C PHE A 230 -23.99 -12.99 11.06
N PRO A 231 -23.51 -14.08 11.67
CA PRO A 231 -24.38 -14.98 12.42
C PRO A 231 -25.03 -14.30 13.62
N LEU A 232 -24.27 -13.49 14.37
CA LEU A 232 -24.78 -12.79 15.54
C LEU A 232 -25.84 -11.75 15.16
N GLY A 233 -25.59 -10.98 14.09
CA GLY A 233 -26.53 -9.98 13.58
C GLY A 233 -27.82 -10.60 13.07
N VAL A 234 -27.72 -11.67 12.26
CA VAL A 234 -28.89 -12.38 11.74
C VAL A 234 -29.68 -13.06 12.86
N ALA A 235 -29.00 -13.74 13.80
CA ALA A 235 -29.67 -14.39 14.93
C ALA A 235 -30.39 -13.37 15.83
N THR A 236 -29.75 -12.23 16.11
CA THR A 236 -30.35 -11.15 16.90
C THR A 236 -31.57 -10.55 16.19
N ALA A 237 -31.48 -10.31 14.88
CA ALA A 237 -32.59 -9.79 14.09
C ALA A 237 -33.79 -10.75 14.07
N ILE A 238 -33.55 -12.04 13.79
CA ILE A 238 -34.61 -13.06 13.78
C ILE A 238 -35.23 -13.20 15.18
N TYR A 239 -34.42 -13.21 16.23
CA TYR A 239 -34.92 -13.32 17.60
C TYR A 239 -35.81 -12.13 17.98
N LEU A 240 -35.38 -10.90 17.69
CA LEU A 240 -36.14 -9.70 18.02
C LEU A 240 -37.43 -9.56 17.20
N GLU A 241 -37.40 -9.93 15.92
CA GLU A 241 -38.58 -9.77 15.04
C GLU A 241 -39.62 -10.88 15.25
N GLU A 242 -39.18 -12.14 15.38
CA GLU A 242 -40.09 -13.29 15.34
C GLU A 242 -40.41 -13.85 16.74
N PHE A 243 -39.45 -13.82 17.67
CA PHE A 243 -39.56 -14.53 18.95
C PHE A 243 -39.69 -13.63 20.18
N ALA A 244 -39.21 -12.38 20.12
CA ALA A 244 -39.15 -11.53 21.29
C ALA A 244 -40.53 -10.97 21.66
N PRO A 245 -41.02 -11.19 22.89
CA PRO A 245 -42.28 -10.61 23.35
C PRO A 245 -42.14 -9.08 23.49
N LYS A 246 -43.16 -8.33 23.09
CA LYS A 246 -43.19 -6.87 23.25
C LYS A 246 -43.32 -6.50 24.73
N ASN A 247 -42.21 -6.14 25.35
CA ASN A 247 -42.13 -5.74 26.75
C ASN A 247 -41.05 -4.67 26.93
N ARG A 248 -41.00 -4.06 28.12
CA ARG A 248 -40.05 -2.96 28.43
C ARG A 248 -38.58 -3.37 28.29
N TRP A 249 -38.27 -4.66 28.39
CA TRP A 249 -36.91 -5.17 28.19
C TRP A 249 -36.54 -5.21 26.71
N THR A 250 -37.42 -5.72 25.86
CA THR A 250 -37.25 -5.70 24.40
C THR A 250 -37.15 -4.27 23.89
N ASP A 251 -38.02 -3.37 24.38
CA ASP A 251 -37.95 -1.93 24.03
C ASP A 251 -36.60 -1.30 24.43
N LEU A 252 -36.05 -1.65 25.60
CA LEU A 252 -34.74 -1.17 26.03
C LEU A 252 -33.63 -1.68 25.11
N ILE A 253 -33.67 -2.94 24.70
CA ILE A 253 -32.69 -3.53 23.78
C ILE A 253 -32.76 -2.84 22.42
N GLU A 254 -33.96 -2.67 21.85
CA GLU A 254 -34.16 -1.99 20.56
C GLU A 254 -33.64 -0.54 20.58
N VAL A 255 -33.92 0.22 21.64
CA VAL A 255 -33.40 1.59 21.80
C VAL A 255 -31.88 1.60 21.87
N ASN A 256 -31.26 0.67 22.58
CA ASN A 256 -29.80 0.59 22.66
C ASN A 256 -29.17 0.19 21.31
N ILE A 257 -29.76 -0.76 20.58
CA ILE A 257 -29.29 -1.15 19.24
C ILE A 257 -29.36 0.06 18.29
N ASN A 258 -30.48 0.77 18.27
CA ASN A 258 -30.65 1.97 17.43
C ASN A 258 -29.67 3.09 17.82
N ASN A 259 -29.45 3.31 19.11
CA ASN A 259 -28.46 4.28 19.59
C ASN A 259 -27.04 3.87 19.19
N LEU A 260 -26.69 2.59 19.29
CA LEU A 260 -25.39 2.06 18.92
C LEU A 260 -25.13 2.22 17.41
N ALA A 261 -26.15 1.98 16.59
CA ALA A 261 -26.08 2.18 15.14
C ALA A 261 -25.85 3.65 14.73
N ALA A 262 -26.22 4.60 15.59
CA ALA A 262 -26.05 6.04 15.34
C ALA A 262 -24.69 6.60 15.78
N VAL A 263 -23.91 5.85 16.55
CA VAL A 263 -22.60 6.30 17.04
C VAL A 263 -21.55 6.26 15.92
N PRO A 264 -20.69 7.28 15.78
CA PRO A 264 -19.62 7.28 14.78
C PRO A 264 -18.67 6.08 14.91
N SER A 265 -18.35 5.43 13.79
CA SER A 265 -17.52 4.22 13.76
C SER A 265 -16.13 4.41 14.38
N ILE A 266 -15.57 5.62 14.37
CA ILE A 266 -14.26 5.91 14.99
C ILE A 266 -14.27 5.70 16.51
N VAL A 267 -15.41 5.92 17.18
CA VAL A 267 -15.54 5.74 18.62
C VAL A 267 -15.51 4.26 18.96
N PHE A 268 -16.24 3.42 18.21
CA PHE A 268 -16.17 1.96 18.37
C PHE A 268 -14.79 1.41 18.05
N GLY A 269 -14.13 1.92 17.01
CA GLY A 269 -12.78 1.50 16.64
C GLY A 269 -11.77 1.71 17.77
N LEU A 270 -11.77 2.91 18.38
CA LEU A 270 -10.86 3.23 19.48
C LEU A 270 -11.23 2.49 20.78
N LEU A 271 -12.53 2.35 21.09
CA LEU A 271 -13.00 1.61 22.27
C LEU A 271 -12.65 0.12 22.15
N GLY A 272 -12.93 -0.50 20.99
CA GLY A 272 -12.59 -1.89 20.71
C GLY A 272 -11.10 -2.13 20.84
N LEU A 273 -10.27 -1.24 20.27
CA LEU A 273 -8.81 -1.31 20.44
C LEU A 273 -8.40 -1.30 21.92
N ALA A 274 -8.97 -0.41 22.73
CA ALA A 274 -8.68 -0.32 24.17
C ALA A 274 -9.12 -1.59 24.92
N VAL A 275 -10.31 -2.12 24.64
CA VAL A 275 -10.81 -3.34 25.29
C VAL A 275 -9.96 -4.55 24.91
N PHE A 276 -9.73 -4.77 23.61
CA PHE A 276 -9.04 -5.97 23.14
C PHE A 276 -7.52 -5.96 23.39
N LEU A 277 -6.86 -4.81 23.24
CA LEU A 277 -5.42 -4.72 23.48
C LEU A 277 -5.06 -4.38 24.93
N ALA A 278 -5.75 -3.41 25.54
CA ALA A 278 -5.36 -2.92 26.86
C ALA A 278 -5.95 -3.75 28.00
N VAL A 279 -7.17 -4.28 27.85
CA VAL A 279 -7.81 -5.11 28.89
C VAL A 279 -7.52 -6.60 28.67
N PHE A 280 -7.78 -7.12 27.47
CA PHE A 280 -7.58 -8.55 27.17
C PHE A 280 -6.15 -8.93 26.76
N GLY A 281 -5.26 -7.96 26.55
CA GLY A 281 -3.85 -8.22 26.26
C GLY A 281 -3.60 -8.92 24.92
N LEU A 282 -4.54 -8.82 23.97
CA LEU A 282 -4.39 -9.48 22.67
C LEU A 282 -3.22 -8.88 21.86
N PRO A 283 -2.56 -9.69 21.00
CA PRO A 283 -1.42 -9.22 20.23
C PRO A 283 -1.80 -8.11 19.25
N ARG A 284 -0.97 -7.07 19.19
CA ARG A 284 -1.08 -6.01 18.18
C ARG A 284 -0.81 -6.60 16.79
N SER A 285 -1.42 -5.99 15.77
CA SER A 285 -1.21 -6.36 14.37
C SER A 285 -1.66 -7.78 13.99
N ALA A 286 -2.51 -8.40 14.81
CA ALA A 286 -3.16 -9.66 14.48
C ALA A 286 -4.49 -9.39 13.75
N PRO A 287 -4.71 -9.99 12.56
CA PRO A 287 -5.98 -9.87 11.83
C PRO A 287 -7.21 -10.29 12.67
N ALA A 288 -7.02 -11.23 13.60
CA ALA A 288 -8.07 -11.63 14.54
C ALA A 288 -8.55 -10.46 15.41
N VAL A 289 -7.64 -9.62 15.91
CA VAL A 289 -8.02 -8.44 16.70
C VAL A 289 -8.63 -7.37 15.81
N GLY A 290 -8.08 -7.18 14.61
CA GLY A 290 -8.64 -6.25 13.62
C GLY A 290 -10.07 -6.61 13.20
N GLY A 291 -10.40 -7.90 13.16
CA GLY A 291 -11.75 -8.36 12.80
C GLY A 291 -12.77 -8.34 13.96
N LEU A 292 -12.31 -8.25 15.22
CA LEU A 292 -13.16 -8.15 16.42
C LEU A 292 -13.67 -6.74 16.69
N VAL A 293 -13.05 -5.73 16.07
CA VAL A 293 -13.31 -4.30 16.28
C VAL A 293 -14.24 -3.75 15.20
#